data_AF-A0A954SG79-F1
#
_entry.id   AF-A0A954SG79-F1
#
_cell.length_a   1.000
_cell.length_b   1.000
_cell.length_c   1.000
_cell.angle_alpha   90.00
_cell.angle_beta   90.00
_cell.angle_gamma   90.00
#
_symmetry.space_group_name_H-M   'P 1'
#
loop_
_entity.id
_entity.type
_entity.pdbx_description
1 polymer ?
#
loop_
_entity_poly.entity_id
_entity_poly.type
_entity_poly.pdbx_seq_one_letter_code
_entity_poly.pdbx_strand_id
1 'polypeptide(L)'
;MPLTEKDRLLINNLLSGKPGAWNSFVDRYVGLIVQVLRHTAHAHSLSLTTDDIDDLTADVFQTLLERNMGAIRAFRGQSSFATYMTVIVRRVLLRKLAQRRYLAAFGHVKVHQASVTEAVEDSGPAHVDDQDEVDSLMNRLPESMRTVVRMFSEGRTYEQIGSALGKPVNSIGPLLARARGILRQAPPSAR
;
A
#
# COMPACT_ATOMS: atom_id res chain seq x y z
N MET A 1 -3.48 20.60 -5.10
CA MET A 1 -3.50 21.81 -4.24
C MET A 1 -2.26 21.80 -3.35
N PRO A 2 -1.47 22.89 -3.28
CA PRO A 2 -0.35 22.98 -2.34
C PRO A 2 -0.87 23.11 -0.90
N LEU A 3 -0.03 22.79 0.06
CA LEU A 3 -0.28 22.78 1.50
C LEU A 3 -1.03 24.04 1.97
N THR A 4 -2.15 23.89 2.70
CA THR A 4 -2.82 25.07 3.27
C THR A 4 -1.98 25.63 4.40
N GLU A 5 -1.94 26.96 4.56
CA GLU A 5 -1.18 27.62 5.64
C GLU A 5 -1.59 27.09 7.03
N LYS A 6 -2.86 26.69 7.16
CA LYS A 6 -3.40 26.02 8.35
C LYS A 6 -2.74 24.66 8.63
N ASP A 7 -2.39 23.86 7.61
CA ASP A 7 -1.67 22.59 7.80
C ASP A 7 -0.25 22.83 8.32
N ARG A 8 0.46 23.84 7.77
CA ARG A 8 1.82 24.20 8.22
C ARG A 8 1.85 24.59 9.69
N LEU A 9 0.97 25.51 10.08
CA LEU A 9 0.87 25.96 11.46
C LEU A 9 0.56 24.80 12.42
N LEU A 10 -0.36 23.91 12.02
CA LEU A 10 -0.72 22.74 12.82
C LEU A 10 0.47 21.79 13.00
N ILE A 11 1.21 21.48 11.92
CA ILE A 11 2.40 20.61 11.97
C ILE A 11 3.49 21.25 12.84
N ASN A 12 3.75 22.55 12.69
CA ASN A 12 4.74 23.25 13.51
C ASN A 12 4.36 23.22 14.99
N ASN A 13 3.09 23.50 15.31
CA ASN A 13 2.58 23.43 16.67
C ASN A 13 2.74 22.02 17.25
N LEU A 14 2.40 20.98 16.47
CA LEU A 14 2.56 19.59 16.86
C LEU A 14 4.03 19.23 17.14
N LEU A 15 4.95 19.58 16.24
CA LEU A 15 6.37 19.28 16.38
C LEU A 15 7.05 20.07 17.51
N SER A 16 6.50 21.23 17.86
CA SER A 16 6.92 22.04 19.01
C SER A 16 6.31 21.60 20.35
N GLY A 17 5.43 20.58 20.35
CA GLY A 17 4.82 20.06 21.58
C GLY A 17 3.81 21.01 22.22
N LYS A 18 3.18 21.91 21.45
CA LYS A 18 2.16 22.81 22.01
C LYS A 18 0.99 22.02 22.60
N PRO A 19 0.49 22.40 23.78
CA PRO A 19 -0.70 21.79 24.37
C PRO A 19 -1.88 21.78 23.37
N GLY A 20 -2.58 20.66 23.26
CA GLY A 20 -3.74 20.51 22.38
C GLY A 20 -3.43 20.34 20.88
N ALA A 21 -2.18 20.52 20.44
CA ALA A 21 -1.82 20.38 19.02
C ALA A 21 -2.05 18.96 18.49
N TRP A 22 -1.87 17.94 19.35
CA TRP A 22 -2.18 16.55 19.02
C TRP A 22 -3.68 16.35 18.75
N ASN A 23 -4.56 16.86 19.61
CA ASN A 23 -6.00 16.72 19.44
C ASN A 23 -6.46 17.40 18.14
N SER A 24 -6.00 18.64 17.90
CA SER A 24 -6.29 19.34 16.64
C SER A 24 -5.76 18.61 15.40
N PHE A 25 -4.65 17.88 15.54
CA PHE A 25 -4.10 17.05 14.46
C PHE A 25 -4.98 15.83 14.19
N VAL A 26 -5.36 15.10 15.24
CA VAL A 26 -6.26 13.95 15.15
C VAL A 26 -7.60 14.37 14.54
N ASP A 27 -8.25 15.40 15.10
CA ASP A 27 -9.56 15.89 14.63
C ASP A 27 -9.54 16.26 13.14
N ARG A 28 -8.43 16.84 12.67
CA ARG A 28 -8.28 17.24 11.27
C ARG A 28 -8.07 16.06 10.33
N TYR A 29 -7.27 15.06 10.72
CA TYR A 29 -6.82 14.01 9.79
C TYR A 29 -7.50 12.66 9.99
N VAL A 30 -8.21 12.42 11.10
CA VAL A 30 -8.90 11.15 11.33
C VAL A 30 -9.91 10.83 10.23
N GLY A 31 -10.72 11.81 9.81
CA GLY A 31 -11.67 11.63 8.70
C GLY A 31 -10.99 11.28 7.39
N LEU A 32 -9.85 11.91 7.08
CA LEU A 32 -9.05 11.60 5.90
C LEU A 32 -8.47 10.18 5.99
N ILE A 33 -7.92 9.79 7.14
CA ILE A 33 -7.36 8.46 7.35
C ILE A 33 -8.43 7.39 7.12
N VAL A 34 -9.59 7.52 7.77
CA VAL A 34 -10.71 6.59 7.60
C VAL A 34 -11.17 6.52 6.15
N GLN A 35 -11.31 7.67 5.47
CA GLN A 35 -11.70 7.71 4.06
C GLN A 35 -10.67 7.00 3.17
N VAL A 36 -9.38 7.24 3.38
CA VAL A 36 -8.31 6.59 2.61
C VAL A 36 -8.27 5.09 2.88
N LEU A 37 -8.44 4.65 4.13
CA LEU A 37 -8.52 3.23 4.48
C LEU A 37 -9.69 2.56 3.76
N ARG A 38 -10.89 3.12 3.84
CA ARG A 38 -12.08 2.58 3.17
C ARG A 38 -11.92 2.53 1.66
N HIS A 39 -11.44 3.62 1.06
CA HIS A 39 -11.25 3.68 -0.38
C HIS A 39 -10.17 2.70 -0.85
N THR A 40 -9.05 2.61 -0.13
CA THR A 40 -7.96 1.70 -0.47
C THR A 40 -8.39 0.24 -0.28
N ALA A 41 -9.13 -0.06 0.79
CA ALA A 41 -9.71 -1.38 1.00
C ALA A 41 -10.66 -1.77 -0.14
N HIS A 42 -11.57 -0.87 -0.50
CA HIS A 42 -12.48 -1.07 -1.63
C HIS A 42 -11.74 -1.29 -2.94
N ALA A 43 -10.70 -0.50 -3.23
CA ALA A 43 -9.87 -0.66 -4.43
C ALA A 43 -9.09 -1.99 -4.48
N HIS A 44 -8.92 -2.65 -3.33
CA HIS A 44 -8.30 -3.98 -3.22
C HIS A 44 -9.32 -5.08 -2.93
N SER A 45 -10.62 -4.82 -3.12
CA SER A 45 -11.71 -5.78 -2.85
C SER A 45 -11.71 -6.35 -1.43
N LEU A 46 -11.29 -5.55 -0.46
CA LEU A 46 -11.25 -5.91 0.95
C LEU A 46 -12.50 -5.40 1.66
N SER A 47 -13.17 -6.29 2.38
CA SER A 47 -14.17 -5.92 3.37
C SER A 47 -13.47 -5.65 4.70
N LEU A 48 -13.54 -4.42 5.20
CA LEU A 48 -13.08 -4.06 6.54
C LEU A 48 -14.29 -3.87 7.44
N THR A 49 -14.26 -4.47 8.63
CA THR A 49 -15.21 -4.15 9.69
C THR A 49 -14.91 -2.76 10.29
N THR A 50 -15.83 -2.25 11.10
CA THR A 50 -15.56 -1.02 11.88
C THR A 50 -14.34 -1.20 12.77
N ASP A 51 -14.23 -2.35 13.44
CA ASP A 51 -13.09 -2.66 14.32
C ASP A 51 -11.76 -2.71 13.56
N ASP A 52 -11.74 -3.29 12.35
CA ASP A 52 -10.54 -3.29 11.50
C ASP A 52 -10.12 -1.85 11.14
N ILE A 53 -11.08 -0.97 10.86
CA ILE A 53 -10.81 0.44 10.54
C ILE A 53 -10.25 1.18 11.75
N ASP A 54 -10.79 0.95 12.93
CA ASP A 54 -10.32 1.58 14.17
C ASP A 54 -8.89 1.11 14.51
N ASP A 55 -8.63 -0.19 14.40
CA ASP A 55 -7.29 -0.76 14.58
C ASP A 55 -6.28 -0.21 13.57
N LEU A 56 -6.66 -0.14 12.29
CA LEU A 56 -5.80 0.42 11.24
C LEU A 56 -5.54 1.92 11.44
N THR A 57 -6.54 2.65 11.92
CA THR A 57 -6.39 4.07 12.25
C THR A 57 -5.41 4.25 13.41
N ALA A 58 -5.50 3.41 14.44
CA ALA A 58 -4.54 3.38 15.54
C ALA A 58 -3.11 3.07 15.03
N ASP A 59 -2.94 2.08 14.16
CA ASP A 59 -1.64 1.74 13.55
C ASP A 59 -1.04 2.91 12.75
N VAL A 60 -1.88 3.66 12.04
CA VAL A 60 -1.43 4.87 11.32
C VAL A 60 -0.90 5.89 12.32
N PHE A 61 -1.64 6.20 13.38
CA PHE A 61 -1.17 7.15 14.39
C PHE A 61 0.08 6.66 15.12
N GLN A 62 0.17 5.36 15.43
CA GLN A 62 1.38 4.75 15.96
C GLN A 62 2.56 4.98 15.02
N THR A 63 2.41 4.68 13.73
CA THR A 63 3.43 4.92 12.69
C THR A 63 3.85 6.39 12.62
N LEU A 64 2.91 7.32 12.82
CA LEU A 64 3.20 8.75 12.84
C LEU A 64 3.95 9.19 14.09
N LEU A 65 3.80 8.51 15.22
CA LEU A 65 4.46 8.82 16.49
C LEU A 65 5.85 8.17 16.62
N GLU A 66 6.09 7.08 15.89
CA GLU A 66 7.37 6.38 15.86
C GLU A 66 8.55 7.32 15.59
N ARG A 67 9.70 6.99 16.21
CA ARG A 67 10.97 7.71 16.03
C ARG A 67 10.83 9.22 16.26
N ASN A 68 10.10 9.61 17.30
CA ASN A 68 9.83 11.00 17.67
C ASN A 68 9.19 11.80 16.51
N MET A 69 8.09 11.25 15.97
CA MET A 69 7.39 11.79 14.81
C MET A 69 8.25 11.88 13.54
N GLY A 70 9.10 10.88 13.31
CA GLY A 70 10.07 10.88 12.22
C GLY A 70 9.42 11.07 10.84
N ALA A 71 8.25 10.44 10.61
CA ALA A 71 7.51 10.58 9.35
C ALA A 71 7.00 12.01 9.13
N ILE A 72 6.52 12.69 10.18
CA ILE A 72 6.04 14.08 10.11
C ILE A 72 7.22 15.03 9.91
N ARG A 73 8.34 14.82 10.61
CA ARG A 73 9.56 15.63 10.45
C ARG A 73 10.21 15.48 9.07
N ALA A 74 10.07 14.32 8.44
CA ALA A 74 10.58 14.07 7.10
C ALA A 74 9.77 14.75 5.98
N PHE A 75 8.61 15.32 6.31
CA PHE A 75 7.77 16.00 5.33
C PHE A 75 8.42 17.30 4.83
N ARG A 76 8.77 17.36 3.54
CA ARG A 76 9.50 18.47 2.91
C ARG A 76 8.61 19.57 2.33
N GLY A 77 7.29 19.49 2.46
CA GLY A 77 6.37 20.50 1.92
C GLY A 77 6.25 20.54 0.39
N GLN A 78 6.75 19.53 -0.32
CA GLN A 78 6.70 19.42 -1.79
C GLN A 78 5.34 18.95 -2.32
N SER A 79 4.43 18.57 -1.42
CA SER A 79 3.04 18.22 -1.71
C SER A 79 2.12 18.81 -0.63
N SER A 80 0.81 18.67 -0.77
CA SER A 80 -0.06 18.85 0.40
C SER A 80 0.24 17.78 1.45
N PHE A 81 0.03 18.10 2.72
CA PHE A 81 0.20 17.14 3.79
C PHE A 81 -0.89 16.07 3.75
N ALA A 82 -2.10 16.40 3.26
CA ALA A 82 -3.14 15.41 3.00
C ALA A 82 -2.65 14.34 1.99
N THR A 83 -2.00 14.75 0.89
CA THR A 83 -1.39 13.82 -0.08
C THR A 83 -0.32 12.94 0.57
N TYR A 84 0.55 13.54 1.38
CA TYR A 84 1.58 12.80 2.11
C TYR A 84 0.98 11.80 3.11
N MET A 85 -0.06 12.21 3.82
CA MET A 85 -0.82 11.37 4.75
C MET A 85 -1.46 10.18 4.04
N THR A 86 -2.09 10.40 2.88
CA THR A 86 -2.66 9.33 2.06
C THR A 86 -1.62 8.25 1.74
N VAL A 87 -0.38 8.63 1.41
CA VAL A 87 0.70 7.68 1.14
C VAL A 87 1.06 6.86 2.39
N ILE A 88 1.13 7.50 3.56
CA ILE A 88 1.41 6.81 4.83
C ILE A 88 0.29 5.81 5.15
N VAL A 89 -0.97 6.26 5.10
CA VAL A 89 -2.15 5.42 5.39
C VAL A 89 -2.19 4.19 4.49
N ARG A 90 -2.02 4.38 3.17
CA ARG A 90 -1.98 3.26 2.21
C ARG A 90 -0.86 2.27 2.53
N ARG A 91 0.33 2.76 2.88
CA ARG A 91 1.47 1.90 3.23
C ARG A 91 1.21 1.07 4.50
N VAL A 92 0.57 1.65 5.50
CA VAL A 92 0.21 0.94 6.75
C VAL A 92 -0.76 -0.19 6.44
N LEU A 93 -1.85 0.10 5.72
CA LEU A 93 -2.83 -0.91 5.31
C LEU A 93 -2.16 -2.05 4.51
N LEU A 94 -1.42 -1.70 3.45
CA LEU A 94 -0.77 -2.70 2.60
C LEU A 94 0.27 -3.55 3.34
N ARG A 95 1.02 -2.95 4.28
CA ARG A 95 1.95 -3.69 5.14
C ARG A 95 1.21 -4.68 6.03
N LYS A 96 0.13 -4.24 6.69
CA LYS A 96 -0.67 -5.11 7.58
C LYS A 96 -1.31 -6.26 6.80
N LEU A 97 -1.76 -6.02 5.57
CA LEU A 97 -2.27 -7.06 4.68
C LEU A 97 -1.18 -8.06 4.27
N ALA A 98 0.00 -7.59 3.88
CA ALA A 98 1.12 -8.46 3.55
C ALA A 98 1.52 -9.35 4.74
N GLN A 99 1.50 -8.78 5.96
CA GLN A 99 1.76 -9.53 7.20
C GLN A 99 0.66 -10.55 7.51
N ARG A 100 -0.62 -10.20 7.37
CA ARG A 100 -1.75 -11.13 7.55
C ARG A 100 -1.65 -12.29 6.54
N ARG A 101 -1.36 -12.01 5.26
CA ARG A 101 -1.15 -13.04 4.21
C ARG A 101 0.03 -13.95 4.55
N TYR A 102 1.14 -13.39 5.01
CA TYR A 102 2.28 -14.16 5.48
C TYR A 102 1.87 -15.11 6.61
N LEU A 103 1.26 -14.59 7.69
CA LEU A 103 0.85 -15.40 8.84
C LEU A 103 -0.16 -16.50 8.47
N ALA A 104 -1.08 -16.23 7.54
CA ALA A 104 -2.02 -17.22 7.03
C ALA A 104 -1.32 -18.34 6.23
N ALA A 105 -0.33 -17.99 5.40
CA ALA A 105 0.45 -18.96 4.63
C ALA A 105 1.33 -19.86 5.52
N PHE A 106 1.72 -19.39 6.71
CA PHE A 106 2.50 -20.17 7.70
C PHE A 106 1.62 -20.91 8.72
N GLY A 107 0.30 -20.97 8.51
CA GLY A 107 -0.60 -21.87 9.24
C GLY A 107 -0.85 -21.55 10.71
N HIS A 108 -0.46 -20.37 11.19
CA HIS A 108 -0.46 -20.09 12.63
C HIS A 108 -1.67 -19.37 13.21
N VAL A 109 -2.66 -18.92 12.44
CA VAL A 109 -3.93 -18.48 13.04
C VAL A 109 -5.11 -18.65 12.09
N LYS A 110 -6.13 -19.43 12.51
CA LYS A 110 -7.51 -19.31 11.98
C LYS A 110 -8.11 -18.01 12.52
N VAL A 111 -7.70 -16.84 12.00
CA VAL A 111 -8.45 -15.59 12.23
C VAL A 111 -9.56 -15.52 11.19
N HIS A 112 -10.76 -15.11 11.63
CA HIS A 112 -11.95 -14.90 10.83
C HIS A 112 -11.64 -14.53 9.36
N GLN A 113 -12.09 -15.42 8.47
CA GLN A 113 -12.08 -15.20 7.04
C GLN A 113 -12.94 -13.96 6.73
N ALA A 114 -12.32 -12.79 6.59
CA ALA A 114 -12.74 -11.88 5.55
C ALA A 114 -12.43 -12.62 4.24
N SER A 115 -13.48 -13.09 3.58
CA SER A 115 -13.42 -13.75 2.28
C SER A 115 -12.77 -12.81 1.27
N VAL A 116 -11.44 -12.96 1.10
CA VAL A 116 -10.67 -12.27 0.08
C VAL A 116 -10.93 -12.98 -1.25
N THR A 117 -11.95 -12.52 -1.96
CA THR A 117 -12.01 -12.71 -3.41
C THR A 117 -11.16 -11.61 -4.02
N GLU A 118 -10.04 -12.00 -4.58
CA GLU A 118 -9.02 -11.11 -5.13
C GLU A 118 -9.51 -10.33 -6.35
N ALA A 119 -9.19 -9.03 -6.39
CA ALA A 119 -9.02 -8.28 -7.62
C ALA A 119 -7.85 -7.31 -7.45
N VAL A 120 -6.94 -7.33 -8.41
CA VAL A 120 -5.75 -6.49 -8.48
C VAL A 120 -6.03 -5.32 -9.41
N GLU A 121 -5.61 -4.14 -8.93
CA GLU A 121 -5.33 -2.86 -9.62
C GLU A 121 -6.47 -2.06 -10.26
N ASP A 122 -6.64 -0.81 -9.77
CA ASP A 122 -6.23 0.34 -10.59
C ASP A 122 -5.78 1.53 -9.72
N SER A 123 -4.73 2.19 -10.20
CA SER A 123 -4.08 3.37 -9.64
C SER A 123 -4.86 4.64 -9.98
N GLY A 124 -4.75 5.66 -9.12
CA GLY A 124 -5.21 7.01 -9.46
C GLY A 124 -4.40 7.62 -10.62
N PRO A 125 -4.90 8.72 -11.24
CA PRO A 125 -4.74 8.99 -12.66
C PRO A 125 -3.34 9.52 -13.03
N ALA A 126 -2.65 8.77 -13.88
CA ALA A 126 -1.60 9.21 -14.80
C ALA A 126 -1.73 8.32 -16.06
N HIS A 127 -2.53 8.76 -17.03
CA HIS A 127 -2.05 9.18 -18.36
C HIS A 127 -1.32 8.08 -19.14
N VAL A 128 -2.07 7.30 -19.95
CA VAL A 128 -1.89 6.84 -21.36
C VAL A 128 -0.48 6.49 -21.92
N ASP A 129 0.59 6.68 -21.17
CA ASP A 129 2.01 6.51 -21.54
C ASP A 129 2.62 5.25 -20.89
N ASP A 130 1.91 4.64 -19.92
CA ASP A 130 2.41 3.53 -19.11
C ASP A 130 2.32 2.15 -19.81
N GLN A 131 1.41 1.94 -20.78
CA GLN A 131 1.22 0.60 -21.36
C GLN A 131 2.43 0.13 -22.16
N ASP A 132 3.02 1.00 -22.97
CA ASP A 132 4.23 0.70 -23.76
C ASP A 132 5.44 0.48 -22.85
N GLU A 133 5.55 1.21 -21.74
CA GLU A 133 6.61 1.05 -20.75
C GLU A 133 6.46 -0.25 -19.95
N VAL A 134 5.23 -0.59 -19.53
CA VAL A 134 4.92 -1.85 -18.85
C VAL A 134 5.21 -3.04 -19.76
N ASP A 135 4.83 -3.00 -21.03
CA ASP A 135 5.10 -4.09 -21.98
C ASP A 135 6.60 -4.24 -22.27
N SER A 136 7.34 -3.13 -22.39
CA SER A 136 8.80 -3.13 -22.53
C SER A 136 9.49 -3.76 -21.31
N LEU A 137 9.04 -3.44 -20.10
CA LEU A 137 9.54 -4.01 -18.86
C LEU A 137 9.20 -5.51 -18.74
N MET A 138 7.97 -5.90 -19.09
CA MET A 138 7.50 -7.29 -19.08
C MET A 138 8.25 -8.16 -20.09
N ASN A 139 8.65 -7.60 -21.24
CA ASN A 139 9.44 -8.31 -22.25
C ASN A 139 10.84 -8.72 -21.76
N ARG A 140 11.36 -8.09 -20.72
CA ARG A 140 12.66 -8.44 -20.10
C ARG A 140 12.61 -9.66 -19.19
N LEU A 141 11.41 -10.07 -18.77
CA LEU A 141 11.24 -11.28 -17.97
C LEU A 141 11.31 -12.54 -18.85
N PRO A 142 11.92 -13.64 -18.36
CA PRO A 142 11.73 -14.95 -18.96
C PRO A 142 10.24 -15.27 -19.07
N GLU A 143 9.84 -15.96 -20.13
CA GLU A 143 8.43 -16.23 -20.45
C GLU A 143 7.66 -16.85 -19.28
N SER A 144 8.27 -17.82 -18.58
CA SER A 144 7.66 -18.44 -17.40
C SER A 144 7.41 -17.47 -16.24
N MET A 145 8.22 -16.42 -16.08
CA MET A 145 8.04 -15.39 -15.05
C MET A 145 7.05 -14.33 -15.51
N ARG A 146 7.08 -13.95 -16.80
CA ARG A 146 6.14 -13.00 -17.40
C ARG A 146 4.70 -13.47 -17.25
N THR A 147 4.44 -14.74 -17.54
CA THR A 147 3.10 -15.34 -17.39
C THR A 147 2.64 -15.33 -15.93
N VAL A 148 3.53 -15.65 -14.98
CA VAL A 148 3.21 -15.60 -13.54
C VAL A 148 2.91 -14.17 -13.08
N VAL A 149 3.70 -13.18 -13.51
CA VAL A 149 3.48 -11.76 -13.18
C VAL A 149 2.19 -11.24 -13.79
N ARG A 150 1.88 -11.59 -15.05
CA ARG A 150 0.64 -11.21 -15.73
C ARG A 150 -0.59 -11.80 -15.05
N MET A 151 -0.56 -13.10 -14.75
CA MET A 151 -1.63 -13.75 -14.00
C MET A 151 -1.80 -13.13 -12.60
N PHE A 152 -0.72 -12.71 -11.96
CA PHE A 152 -0.77 -12.00 -10.69
C PHE A 152 -1.33 -10.58 -10.82
N SER A 153 -0.97 -9.82 -11.87
CA SER A 153 -1.55 -8.49 -12.15
C SER A 153 -3.02 -8.56 -12.53
N GLU A 154 -3.47 -9.67 -13.12
CA GLU A 154 -4.89 -9.99 -13.35
C GLU A 154 -5.65 -10.36 -12.07
N GLY A 155 -4.98 -10.40 -10.92
CA GLY A 155 -5.60 -10.68 -9.63
C GLY A 155 -5.83 -12.15 -9.29
N ARG A 156 -5.05 -13.06 -9.90
CA ARG A 156 -5.11 -14.49 -9.55
C ARG A 156 -4.31 -14.83 -8.29
N THR A 157 -4.83 -15.79 -7.52
CA THR A 157 -4.19 -16.23 -6.26
C THR A 157 -2.97 -17.07 -6.57
N TYR A 158 -2.05 -17.22 -5.60
CA TYR A 158 -0.89 -18.10 -5.79
C TYR A 158 -1.30 -19.55 -6.06
N GLU A 159 -2.43 -19.98 -5.49
CA GLU A 159 -3.02 -21.30 -5.72
C GLU A 159 -3.58 -21.42 -7.13
N GLN A 160 -4.30 -20.41 -7.61
CA GLN A 160 -4.85 -20.35 -8.96
C GLN A 160 -3.75 -20.29 -10.02
N ILE A 161 -2.67 -19.53 -9.77
CA ILE A 161 -1.50 -19.46 -10.64
C ILE A 161 -0.76 -20.80 -10.66
N GLY A 162 -0.55 -21.42 -9.49
CA GLY A 162 0.07 -22.73 -9.38
C GLY A 162 -0.71 -23.81 -10.13
N SER A 163 -2.03 -23.84 -9.94
CA SER A 163 -2.94 -24.76 -10.62
C SER A 163 -2.97 -24.55 -12.14
N ALA A 164 -3.08 -23.29 -12.60
CA ALA A 164 -3.10 -22.95 -14.02
C ALA A 164 -1.78 -23.29 -14.74
N LEU A 165 -0.65 -23.23 -14.04
CA LEU A 165 0.68 -23.47 -14.62
C LEU A 165 1.26 -24.85 -14.28
N GLY A 166 0.51 -25.71 -13.57
CA GLY A 166 1.01 -27.01 -13.10
C GLY A 166 2.24 -26.92 -12.19
N LYS A 167 2.40 -25.79 -11.46
CA LYS A 167 3.54 -25.51 -10.59
C LYS A 167 3.14 -25.58 -9.10
N PRO A 168 4.02 -26.06 -8.21
CA PRO A 168 3.76 -26.00 -6.78
C PRO A 168 3.53 -24.56 -6.31
N VAL A 169 2.51 -24.31 -5.49
CA VAL A 169 2.12 -22.98 -4.99
C VAL A 169 3.29 -22.28 -4.26
N ASN A 170 4.05 -23.06 -3.51
CA ASN A 170 5.29 -22.70 -2.82
C ASN A 170 6.44 -22.24 -3.75
N SER A 171 6.35 -22.47 -5.06
CA SER A 171 7.30 -21.96 -6.05
C SER A 171 6.92 -20.57 -6.61
N ILE A 172 5.65 -20.15 -6.48
CA ILE A 172 5.12 -18.92 -7.09
C ILE A 172 5.67 -17.66 -6.39
N GLY A 173 5.73 -17.66 -5.05
CA GLY A 173 6.30 -16.55 -4.28
C GLY A 173 7.76 -16.23 -4.63
N PRO A 174 8.67 -17.23 -4.64
CA PRO A 174 10.05 -17.06 -5.09
C PRO A 174 10.18 -16.62 -6.56
N LEU A 175 9.27 -17.03 -7.43
CA LEU A 175 9.21 -16.61 -8.84
C LEU A 175 8.86 -15.12 -8.96
N LEU A 176 7.82 -14.66 -8.24
CA LEU A 176 7.43 -13.25 -8.20
C LEU A 176 8.51 -12.36 -7.58
N ALA A 177 9.19 -12.84 -6.53
CA ALA A 177 10.30 -12.12 -5.90
C ALA A 177 11.49 -11.96 -6.87
N ARG A 178 11.83 -13.00 -7.62
CA ARG A 178 12.87 -12.95 -8.67
C ARG A 178 12.47 -12.02 -9.81
N ALA A 179 11.23 -12.10 -10.30
CA ALA A 179 10.72 -11.20 -11.33
C ALA A 179 10.80 -9.74 -10.88
N ARG A 180 10.42 -9.43 -9.63
CA ARG A 180 10.56 -8.08 -9.05
C ARG A 180 12.02 -7.62 -8.95
N GLY A 181 12.94 -8.53 -8.65
CA GLY A 181 14.39 -8.25 -8.65
C GLY A 181 14.89 -7.82 -10.02
N ILE A 182 14.48 -8.52 -11.08
CA ILE A 182 14.84 -8.20 -12.48
C ILE A 182 14.25 -6.84 -12.88
N LEU A 183 12.97 -6.62 -12.60
CA LEU A 183 12.28 -5.37 -12.93
C LEU A 183 12.84 -4.15 -12.18
N ARG A 184 13.40 -4.35 -10.98
CA ARG A 184 13.97 -3.28 -10.15
C ARG A 184 15.41 -2.92 -10.52
N GLN A 185 16.15 -3.82 -11.16
CA GLN A 185 17.50 -3.56 -11.68
C GLN A 185 17.48 -2.89 -13.06
N ALA A 186 16.31 -2.81 -13.70
CA ALA A 186 16.13 -2.01 -14.88
C ALA A 186 16.19 -0.51 -14.52
N PRO A 187 17.09 0.28 -15.14
CA PRO A 187 16.96 1.73 -15.06
C PRO A 187 15.60 2.14 -15.66
N PRO A 188 14.95 3.19 -15.14
CA PRO A 188 13.78 3.75 -15.79
C PRO A 188 14.16 4.08 -17.24
N SER A 189 13.24 3.82 -18.16
CA SER A 189 13.48 4.13 -19.56
C SER A 189 13.91 5.60 -19.68
N ALA A 190 15.13 5.82 -20.17
CA ALA A 190 15.66 7.17 -20.31
C ALA A 190 14.83 7.89 -21.38
N ARG A 191 14.08 8.91 -20.95
CA ARG A 191 13.69 10.01 -21.81
C ARG A 191 14.79 11.06 -21.80
#